data_AF-A0A2I4AMG3-F1
#
_entry.id   AF-A0A2I4AMG3-F1
#
_cell.length_a   1.000
_cell.length_b   1.000
_cell.length_c   1.000
_cell.angle_alpha   90.00
_cell.angle_beta   90.00
_cell.angle_gamma   90.00
#
_symmetry.space_group_name_H-M   'P 1'
#
loop_
_entity.id
_entity.type
_entity.pdbx_description
1 polymer ?
#
loop_
_entity_poly.entity_id
_entity_poly.type
_entity_poly.pdbx_seq_one_letter_code
_entity_poly.pdbx_strand_id
1 'polypeptide(L)'
;MLACYIFTTGDFRFVSATYRLFKVPKGSADTCQVIYNGGITGAEDSFKFDCCYTFKANEVVEVDGEVASILKHSRFADEFTFQPPGGASERCCVKPKAGVVDPFELAVQLGSEGLSAATGGCCSTQSADCCK
;
A
#
# COMPACT_ATOMS: atom_id res chain seq x y z
N MET A 1 6.22 -2.58 -9.59
CA MET A 1 5.35 -1.59 -10.26
C MET A 1 4.14 -2.35 -10.79
N LEU A 2 2.98 -2.30 -10.11
CA LEU A 2 1.76 -2.82 -10.70
C LEU A 2 1.40 -1.87 -11.84
N ALA A 3 1.37 -2.36 -13.07
CA ALA A 3 0.73 -1.64 -14.15
C ALA A 3 -0.78 -1.63 -13.86
N CYS A 4 -1.29 -0.52 -13.34
CA CYS A 4 -2.72 -0.29 -13.24
C CYS A 4 -3.26 -0.01 -14.64
N TYR A 5 -3.58 -1.06 -15.39
CA TYR A 5 -4.39 -0.91 -16.60
C TYR A 5 -5.85 -0.81 -16.19
N ILE A 6 -6.44 0.37 -16.36
CA ILE A 6 -7.89 0.52 -16.38
C ILE A 6 -8.32 0.15 -17.80
N PHE A 7 -9.02 -0.97 -17.95
CA PHE A 7 -9.68 -1.33 -19.20
C PHE A 7 -11.19 -1.20 -19.03
N THR A 8 -11.86 -0.77 -20.08
CA THR A 8 -13.29 -0.50 -20.09
C THR A 8 -13.98 -1.32 -21.19
N THR A 9 -15.07 -1.99 -20.84
CA THR A 9 -15.94 -2.68 -21.80
C THR A 9 -17.36 -2.13 -21.63
N GLY A 10 -17.77 -1.20 -22.50
CA GLY A 10 -18.98 -0.39 -22.26
C GLY A 10 -18.82 0.48 -21.00
N ASP A 11 -19.80 0.44 -20.09
CA ASP A 11 -19.78 1.19 -18.82
C ASP A 11 -19.04 0.46 -17.68
N PHE A 12 -18.53 -0.75 -17.90
CA PHE A 12 -17.78 -1.49 -16.90
C PHE A 12 -16.32 -1.03 -16.85
N ARG A 13 -15.81 -0.78 -15.64
CA ARG A 13 -14.40 -0.47 -15.37
C ARG A 13 -13.76 -1.64 -14.63
N PHE A 14 -12.52 -1.98 -14.98
CA PHE A 14 -11.75 -3.03 -14.32
C PHE A 14 -10.42 -2.48 -13.78
N VAL A 15 -9.99 -3.00 -12.63
CA VAL A 15 -8.71 -2.67 -11.98
C VAL A 15 -8.03 -3.94 -11.47
N SER A 16 -6.70 -3.96 -11.52
CA SER A 16 -5.90 -4.97 -10.84
C SER A 16 -5.40 -4.38 -9.51
N ALA A 17 -5.82 -4.99 -8.40
CA ALA A 17 -5.47 -4.54 -7.05
C ALA A 17 -4.77 -5.64 -6.27
N THR A 18 -3.80 -5.27 -5.44
CA THR A 18 -3.14 -6.18 -4.50
C THR A 18 -3.60 -5.85 -3.09
N TYR A 19 -4.34 -6.77 -2.48
CA TYR A 19 -4.78 -6.66 -1.09
C TYR A 19 -3.86 -7.45 -0.16
N ARG A 20 -3.66 -6.95 1.06
CA ARG A 20 -3.00 -7.67 2.14
C ARG A 20 -4.06 -8.03 3.18
N LEU A 21 -4.33 -9.32 3.35
CA LEU A 21 -5.31 -9.80 4.31
C LEU A 21 -4.57 -10.43 5.50
N PHE A 22 -4.78 -9.89 6.69
CA PHE A 22 -4.15 -10.36 7.91
C PHE A 22 -5.16 -11.07 8.80
N LYS A 23 -4.74 -12.19 9.38
CA LYS A 23 -5.48 -12.87 10.45
C LYS A 23 -4.98 -12.33 11.78
N VAL A 24 -5.80 -11.56 12.48
CA VAL A 24 -5.48 -11.01 13.81
C VAL A 24 -6.43 -11.56 14.88
N PRO A 25 -6.02 -11.59 16.16
CA PRO A 25 -6.91 -11.91 17.27
C PRO A 25 -8.13 -10.97 17.31
N LYS A 26 -9.26 -11.48 17.81
CA LYS A 26 -10.46 -10.65 18.00
C LYS A 26 -10.26 -9.72 19.20
N GLY A 27 -10.56 -8.44 19.02
CA GLY A 27 -10.50 -7.41 20.04
C GLY A 27 -10.21 -6.04 19.41
N SER A 28 -10.63 -4.96 20.07
CA SER A 28 -10.17 -3.62 19.71
C SER A 28 -8.82 -3.38 20.38
N ALA A 29 -7.77 -3.20 19.58
CA ALA A 29 -6.55 -2.61 20.10
C ALA A 29 -6.73 -1.08 20.14
N ASP A 30 -6.12 -0.44 21.13
CA ASP A 30 -6.08 1.02 21.20
C ASP A 30 -5.08 1.57 20.17
N THR A 31 -5.23 2.86 19.86
CA THR A 31 -4.22 3.56 19.07
C THR A 31 -2.87 3.53 19.80
N CYS A 32 -1.78 3.48 19.04
CA CYS A 32 -0.45 3.50 19.64
C CYS A 32 0.55 4.19 18.71
N GLN A 33 1.70 4.55 19.27
CA GLN A 33 2.83 5.05 18.49
C GLN A 33 3.70 3.85 18.10
N VAL A 34 4.16 3.83 16.85
CA VAL A 34 5.07 2.80 16.33
C VAL A 34 6.30 3.46 15.69
N ILE A 35 7.43 2.78 15.78
CA ILE A 35 8.68 3.16 15.12
C ILE A 35 9.11 1.96 14.27
N TYR A 36 9.35 2.19 12.98
CA TYR A 36 9.95 1.18 12.12
C TYR A 36 11.46 1.12 12.34
N ASN A 37 12.00 -0.07 12.63
CA ASN A 37 13.38 -0.27 13.03
C ASN A 37 14.36 -0.40 11.83
N GLY A 38 13.85 -0.49 10.59
CA GLY A 38 14.71 -0.61 9.40
C GLY A 38 15.29 -2.01 9.14
N GLY A 39 14.77 -3.06 9.78
CA GLY A 39 15.33 -4.42 9.66
C GLY A 39 14.84 -5.24 8.46
N ILE A 40 13.87 -4.75 7.68
CA ILE A 40 13.41 -5.45 6.48
C ILE A 40 14.38 -5.21 5.33
N THR A 41 15.04 -6.27 4.87
CA THR A 41 15.98 -6.22 3.74
C THR A 41 15.33 -5.65 2.48
N GLY A 42 15.96 -4.64 1.88
CA GLY A 42 15.48 -3.91 0.72
C GLY A 42 14.43 -2.83 1.03
N ALA A 43 14.14 -2.58 2.30
CA ALA A 43 13.23 -1.54 2.78
C ALA A 43 13.79 -0.85 4.05
N GLU A 44 15.11 -0.77 4.18
CA GLU A 44 15.81 -0.32 5.40
C GLU A 44 15.45 1.13 5.75
N ASP A 45 15.39 2.02 4.76
CA ASP A 45 15.09 3.44 4.98
C ASP A 45 13.58 3.72 5.15
N SER A 46 12.75 2.98 4.42
CA SER A 46 11.30 3.12 4.49
C SER A 46 10.56 1.86 4.05
N PHE A 47 9.48 1.56 4.76
CA PHE A 47 8.62 0.43 4.50
C PHE A 47 7.22 0.89 4.09
N LYS A 48 6.89 0.71 2.79
CA LYS A 48 5.54 0.92 2.25
C LYS A 48 4.65 -0.25 2.62
N PHE A 49 3.84 -0.06 3.66
CA PHE A 49 2.93 -1.07 4.16
C PHE A 49 1.69 -1.21 3.27
N ASP A 50 1.05 -0.10 2.93
CA ASP A 50 -0.08 -0.05 1.98
C ASP A 50 -0.18 1.32 1.31
N CYS A 51 -1.37 1.71 0.83
CA CYS A 51 -1.62 3.01 0.23
C CYS A 51 -1.76 4.16 1.24
N CYS A 52 -2.05 3.84 2.51
CA CYS A 52 -2.23 4.79 3.60
C CYS A 52 -0.98 4.94 4.46
N TYR A 53 -0.18 3.87 4.60
CA TYR A 53 0.93 3.80 5.53
C TYR A 53 2.26 3.53 4.82
N THR A 54 3.17 4.50 4.96
CA THR A 54 4.60 4.35 4.68
C THR A 54 5.36 4.74 5.93
N PHE A 55 6.10 3.80 6.50
CA PHE A 55 6.87 4.01 7.73
C PHE A 55 8.32 4.28 7.37
N LYS A 56 8.85 5.46 7.73
CA LYS A 56 10.28 5.74 7.62
C LYS A 56 11.00 5.22 8.85
N ALA A 57 12.23 4.74 8.67
CA ALA A 57 13.00 4.19 9.78
C ALA A 57 13.25 5.26 10.85
N ASN A 58 13.11 4.86 12.11
CA ASN A 58 13.33 5.70 13.30
C ASN A 58 12.37 6.89 13.45
N GLU A 59 11.33 7.01 12.61
CA GLU A 59 10.28 8.02 12.78
C GLU A 59 9.10 7.45 13.60
N VAL A 60 8.57 8.26 14.52
CA VAL A 60 7.40 7.92 15.34
C VAL A 60 6.13 8.18 14.54
N VAL A 61 5.30 7.16 14.34
CA VAL A 61 4.02 7.25 13.65
C VAL A 61 2.89 6.80 14.57
N GLU A 62 1.85 7.60 14.72
CA GLU A 62 0.61 7.19 15.40
C GLU A 62 -0.24 6.35 14.45
N VAL A 63 -0.61 5.15 14.87
CA VAL A 63 -1.45 4.22 14.10
C VAL A 63 -2.73 3.89 14.86
N ASP A 64 -3.79 3.59 14.11
CA ASP A 64 -5.02 3.09 14.68
C ASP A 64 -4.87 1.68 15.28
N GLY A 65 -5.90 1.24 16.01
CA GLY A 65 -5.93 -0.06 16.64
C GLY A 65 -5.82 -1.24 15.68
N GLU A 66 -6.42 -1.13 14.49
CA GLU A 66 -6.41 -2.22 13.52
C GLU A 66 -4.99 -2.44 12.99
N VAL A 67 -4.32 -1.38 12.57
CA VAL A 67 -2.93 -1.41 12.10
C VAL A 67 -2.00 -1.82 13.24
N ALA A 68 -2.19 -1.29 14.46
CA ALA A 68 -1.43 -1.69 15.64
C ALA A 68 -1.53 -3.21 15.88
N SER A 69 -2.75 -3.76 15.81
CA SER A 69 -3.00 -5.20 15.97
C SER A 69 -2.33 -6.01 14.87
N ILE A 70 -2.41 -5.56 13.61
CA ILE A 70 -1.75 -6.21 12.47
C ILE A 70 -0.23 -6.23 12.64
N LEU A 71 0.39 -5.10 12.97
CA LEU A 71 1.84 -5.03 13.16
C LEU A 71 2.30 -5.94 14.30
N LYS A 72 1.60 -5.94 15.45
CA LYS A 72 1.93 -6.78 16.62
C LYS A 72 1.76 -8.28 16.39
N HIS A 73 0.80 -8.67 15.55
CA HIS A 73 0.40 -10.07 15.40
C HIS A 73 0.75 -10.67 14.03
N SER A 74 1.65 -10.02 13.30
CA SER A 74 2.18 -10.54 12.03
C SER A 74 3.70 -10.70 12.12
N ARG A 75 4.30 -11.17 11.01
CA ARG A 75 5.77 -11.27 10.88
C ARG A 75 6.52 -9.94 11.04
N PHE A 76 5.81 -8.81 11.07
CA PHE A 76 6.43 -7.49 11.20
C PHE A 76 6.65 -7.09 12.66
N ALA A 77 6.21 -7.89 13.65
CA ALA A 77 6.27 -7.49 15.05
C ALA A 77 7.69 -7.09 15.52
N ASP A 78 8.71 -7.85 15.11
CA ASP A 78 10.10 -7.60 15.51
C ASP A 78 10.73 -6.40 14.77
N GLU A 79 10.11 -5.96 13.68
CA GLU A 79 10.55 -4.84 12.86
C GLU A 79 10.03 -3.49 13.38
N PHE A 80 9.16 -3.50 14.38
CA PHE A 80 8.52 -2.32 14.93
C PHE A 80 8.66 -2.21 16.45
N THR A 81 8.98 -1.01 16.93
CA THR A 81 8.92 -0.67 18.35
C THR A 81 7.59 0.01 18.67
N PHE A 82 6.89 -0.47 19.70
CA PHE A 82 5.57 0.05 20.11
C PHE A 82 5.68 0.92 21.36
N GLN A 83 5.02 2.07 21.34
CA GLN A 83 4.98 3.05 22.43
C GLN A 83 3.55 3.39 22.83
N PRO A 84 3.29 3.70 24.11
CA PRO A 84 1.99 4.15 24.56
C PRO A 84 1.59 5.48 23.89
N PRO A 85 0.30 5.73 23.65
CA PRO A 85 -0.17 7.01 23.13
C PRO A 85 0.21 8.16 24.08
N GLY A 86 0.83 9.22 23.57
CA GLY A 86 1.14 10.44 24.32
C GLY A 86 2.63 10.75 24.57
N GLY A 87 3.58 10.05 23.94
CA GLY A 87 4.98 10.47 23.90
C GLY A 87 5.17 11.80 23.15
N ALA A 88 6.20 12.58 23.51
CA ALA A 88 6.54 13.86 22.88
C ALA A 88 6.80 13.69 21.37
N SER A 89 5.76 13.88 20.56
CA SER A 89 5.80 13.80 19.11
C SER A 89 5.88 15.22 18.55
N GLU A 90 6.95 15.51 17.80
CA GLU A 90 6.96 16.63 16.88
C GLU A 90 5.87 16.39 15.84
N ARG A 91 4.84 17.23 15.88
CA ARG A 91 3.66 17.13 15.02
C ARG A 91 4.05 17.36 13.56
N CYS A 92 4.42 16.31 12.85
CA CYS A 92 4.44 16.31 11.40
C CYS A 92 3.99 14.97 10.85
N CYS A 93 2.71 14.63 11.02
CA CYS A 93 2.08 13.59 10.22
C CYS A 93 0.64 14.01 9.95
N VAL A 94 0.36 14.32 8.69
CA VAL A 94 -1.02 14.32 8.17
C VAL A 94 -1.58 12.96 8.54
N LYS A 95 -2.61 12.92 9.41
CA LYS A 95 -3.30 11.67 9.73
C LYS A 95 -3.69 11.01 8.40
N PRO A 96 -3.18 9.82 8.07
CA PRO A 96 -3.70 9.08 6.93
C PRO A 96 -5.21 8.97 7.16
N LYS A 97 -6.01 9.45 6.21
CA LYS A 97 -7.45 9.17 6.27
C LYS A 97 -7.55 7.66 6.12
N ALA A 98 -7.77 6.97 7.24
CA ALA A 98 -8.21 5.58 7.29
C ALA A 98 -9.63 5.53 6.71
N GLY A 99 -9.71 5.68 5.39
CA GLY A 99 -10.89 5.49 4.59
C GLY A 99 -10.53 4.50 3.50
N VAL A 100 -11.44 3.57 3.22
CA VAL A 100 -11.34 2.73 2.02
C VAL A 100 -11.07 3.64 0.83
N VAL A 101 -9.87 3.56 0.25
CA VAL A 101 -9.54 4.29 -0.96
C VAL A 101 -10.25 3.59 -2.10
N ASP A 102 -11.01 4.34 -2.89
CA ASP A 102 -11.65 3.78 -4.09
C ASP A 102 -10.54 3.23 -5.02
N PRO A 103 -10.59 1.94 -5.39
CA PRO A 103 -9.52 1.31 -6.13
C PRO A 103 -9.38 1.84 -7.57
N PHE A 104 -10.42 2.44 -8.15
CA PHE A 104 -10.34 3.12 -9.45
C PHE A 104 -9.65 4.47 -9.32
N GLU A 105 -10.00 5.28 -8.31
CA GLU A 105 -9.33 6.55 -8.03
C GLU A 105 -7.85 6.33 -7.68
N LEU A 106 -7.55 5.30 -6.88
CA LEU A 106 -6.17 4.92 -6.56
C LEU A 106 -5.39 4.48 -7.80
N ALA A 107 -6.01 3.72 -8.70
CA ALA A 107 -5.39 3.31 -9.95
C ALA A 107 -5.03 4.51 -10.85
N VAL A 108 -5.89 5.54 -10.89
CA VAL A 108 -5.60 6.79 -11.62
C VAL A 108 -4.42 7.53 -11.00
N GLN A 109 -4.40 7.70 -9.68
CA GLN A 109 -3.31 8.40 -8.97
C GLN A 109 -1.96 7.71 -9.18
N LEU A 110 -1.92 6.38 -9.06
CA LEU A 110 -0.70 5.59 -9.23
C LEU A 110 -0.25 5.49 -10.69
N GLY A 111 -1.17 5.58 -11.65
CA GLY A 111 -0.87 5.59 -13.08
C GLY A 111 -0.15 6.87 -13.54
N SER A 112 -0.45 8.01 -12.90
CA SER A 112 0.18 9.29 -13.25
C SER A 112 1.67 9.37 -12.90
N GLU A 113 2.15 8.52 -11.98
CA GLU A 113 3.56 8.50 -11.55
C GLU A 113 4.46 7.64 -12.45
N GLY A 114 3.94 7.08 -13.55
CA GLY A 114 4.66 6.10 -14.37
C GLY A 114 4.31 6.03 -15.85
N LEU A 115 3.68 7.05 -16.44
CA LEU A 115 3.30 7.02 -17.86
C LEU A 115 4.19 7.93 -18.73
N SER A 116 5.28 7.35 -19.23
CA SER A 116 5.59 7.50 -20.65
C SER A 116 4.56 6.65 -21.40
N ALA A 117 3.79 7.27 -22.28
CA ALA A 117 2.71 6.63 -23.03
C ALA A 117 3.25 5.51 -23.93
N ALA A 118 3.12 4.26 -23.49
CA ALA A 118 3.19 3.12 -24.38
C ALA A 118 1.76 2.71 -24.74
N THR A 119 1.20 3.35 -25.78
CA THR A 119 0.03 2.83 -26.49
C THR A 119 0.44 1.57 -27.25
N GLY A 120 0.46 0.43 -26.56
CA GLY A 120 0.78 -0.86 -27.15
C GLY A 120 0.01 -1.98 -26.45
N GLY A 121 -1.19 -2.26 -26.95
CA GLY A 121 -1.98 -3.41 -26.48
C GLY A 121 -1.25 -4.73 -26.72
N CYS A 122 -1.39 -5.67 -25.78
CA CYS A 122 -0.74 -6.99 -25.79
C CYS A 122 -1.35 -8.00 -26.79
N CYS A 123 -2.01 -7.51 -27.84
CA CYS A 123 -2.56 -8.33 -28.89
C CYS A 123 -1.68 -8.15 -30.13
N SER A 124 -0.77 -9.10 -30.36
CA SER A 124 -0.11 -9.24 -31.65
C SER A 124 -1.19 -9.55 -32.69
N THR A 125 -1.49 -8.60 -33.58
CA THR A 125 -2.13 -8.92 -34.87
C THR A 125 -1.09 -9.69 -35.68
N GLN A 126 -1.03 -11.00 -35.47
CA GLN A 126 -0.34 -11.87 -36.41
C GLN A 126 -1.25 -11.94 -37.65
N SER A 127 -0.95 -11.16 -38.68
CA SER A 127 -1.56 -11.36 -40.00
C SER A 127 -1.12 -12.74 -40.49
N ALA A 128 -2.08 -13.61 -40.75
CA ALA A 128 -1.83 -14.88 -41.41
C ALA A 128 -1.47 -14.62 -42.89
N ASP A 129 -0.19 -14.52 -43.20
CA ASP A 129 0.28 -14.69 -44.57
C ASP A 129 0.30 -16.20 -44.88
N CYS A 130 -0.74 -16.67 -45.56
CA CYS A 130 -0.75 -17.96 -46.23
C CYS A 130 0.34 -17.98 -47.31
N CYS A 131 1.23 -18.96 -47.24
CA CYS A 131 2.22 -19.24 -48.28
C CYS A 131 1.52 -19.73 -49.56
N LYS A 132 1.99 -19.26 -50.72
CA LYS A 132 1.65 -19.79 -52.06
C LYS A 132 2.43 -21.06 -52.36
#